data_AF-A0A0K2RCR8-F1
#
_entry.id   AF-A0A0K2RCR8-F1
#
_cell.length_a   1.000
_cell.length_b   1.000
_cell.length_c   1.000
_cell.angle_alpha   90.00
_cell.angle_beta   90.00
_cell.angle_gamma   90.00
#
_symmetry.space_group_name_H-M   'P 1'
#
loop_
_entity.id
_entity.type
_entity.pdbx_description
1 polymer ?
#
loop_
_entity_poly.entity_id
_entity_poly.type
_entity_poly.pdbx_seq_one_letter_code
_entity_poly.pdbx_strand_id
1 'polypeptide(L)'
;MLKFVNIDLSFLSSRTWNISRGLMAPSMDEFEVKRAALKASSSRFLLADSTTFGTVSLFNVAPLQILDTVVTDDQLPLDVQNNIRQLGVTVRLATFGEGGPSPLAYATERGARW
;
A
#
# COMPACT_ATOMS: atom_id res chain seq x y z
N MET A 1 21.91 -1.49 -0.71
CA MET A 1 21.96 -0.04 -1.02
C MET A 1 21.02 0.77 -0.14
N LEU A 2 19.70 0.50 -0.14
CA LEU A 2 18.70 1.29 0.63
C LEU A 2 18.95 1.37 2.16
N LYS A 3 19.65 0.40 2.75
CA LYS A 3 19.98 0.40 4.19
C LYS A 3 21.04 1.46 4.58
N PHE A 4 21.67 2.13 3.61
CA PHE A 4 22.74 3.10 3.82
C PHE A 4 22.35 4.53 3.43
N VAL A 5 21.05 4.77 3.16
CA VAL A 5 20.51 6.09 2.86
C VAL A 5 19.52 6.49 3.94
N ASN A 6 19.46 7.77 4.26
CA ASN A 6 18.43 8.32 5.14
C ASN A 6 17.28 8.81 4.27
N ILE A 7 16.10 8.22 4.44
CA ILE A 7 14.90 8.58 3.69
C ILE A 7 13.99 9.36 4.63
N ASP A 8 13.60 10.57 4.26
CA ASP A 8 12.59 11.30 5.03
C ASP A 8 11.21 10.67 4.81
N LEU A 9 10.85 10.45 3.54
CA LEU A 9 9.55 9.97 3.11
C LEU A 9 9.69 8.74 2.18
N SER A 10 9.05 7.63 2.51
CA SER A 10 8.90 6.48 1.62
C SER A 10 7.45 6.28 1.20
N PHE A 11 7.22 6.24 -0.11
CA PHE A 11 5.95 5.83 -0.71
C PHE A 11 6.11 4.45 -1.31
N LEU A 12 5.38 3.46 -0.79
CA LEU A 12 5.42 2.08 -1.25
C LEU A 12 4.11 1.72 -1.92
N SER A 13 4.17 1.19 -3.13
CA SER A 13 3.02 0.56 -3.76
C SER A 13 2.90 -0.91 -3.34
N SER A 14 1.68 -1.43 -3.32
CA SER A 14 1.46 -2.86 -3.13
C SER A 14 0.31 -3.40 -3.94
N ARG A 15 0.45 -4.65 -4.39
CA ARG A 15 -0.63 -5.47 -4.93
C ARG A 15 -1.30 -6.33 -3.87
N THR A 16 -0.76 -6.33 -2.66
CA THR A 16 -1.20 -7.25 -1.62
C THR A 16 -0.97 -6.69 -0.22
N TRP A 17 -2.06 -6.57 0.51
CA TRP A 17 -2.06 -6.04 1.87
C TRP A 17 -3.33 -6.45 2.62
N ASN A 18 -3.21 -6.63 3.92
CA ASN A 18 -4.28 -7.09 4.78
C ASN A 18 -4.09 -6.55 6.21
N ILE A 19 -5.17 -6.32 6.95
CA ILE A 19 -5.10 -5.87 8.36
C ILE A 19 -4.32 -6.85 9.24
N SER A 20 -4.63 -8.14 9.14
CA SER A 20 -4.05 -9.20 9.97
C SER A 20 -2.64 -9.61 9.54
N ARG A 21 -2.35 -9.57 8.23
CA ARG A 21 -1.07 -10.05 7.67
C ARG A 21 -0.09 -8.93 7.30
N GLY A 22 -0.53 -7.68 7.30
CA GLY A 22 0.31 -6.54 6.96
C GLY A 22 0.49 -6.34 5.46
N LEU A 23 1.58 -5.66 5.11
CA LEU A 23 2.09 -5.50 3.77
C LEU A 23 2.85 -6.77 3.35
N MET A 24 2.55 -7.30 2.17
CA MET A 24 3.18 -8.51 1.64
C MET A 24 3.82 -8.25 0.27
N ALA A 25 4.64 -9.20 -0.18
CA ALA A 25 5.28 -9.18 -1.50
C ALA A 25 5.28 -10.60 -2.11
N PRO A 26 5.17 -10.72 -3.45
CA PRO A 26 5.14 -12.01 -4.13
C PRO A 26 6.54 -12.61 -4.34
N SER A 27 7.60 -11.79 -4.31
CA SER A 27 8.99 -12.21 -4.54
C SER A 27 9.93 -11.71 -3.45
N MET A 28 11.06 -12.40 -3.31
CA MET A 28 12.12 -12.01 -2.35
C MET A 28 12.70 -10.64 -2.71
N ASP A 29 12.89 -10.35 -4.00
CA ASP A 29 13.43 -9.06 -4.45
C ASP A 29 12.52 -7.89 -4.07
N GLU A 30 11.21 -8.00 -4.27
CA GLU A 30 10.25 -6.98 -3.80
C GLU A 30 10.28 -6.86 -2.27
N PHE A 31 10.34 -7.99 -1.58
CA PHE A 31 10.39 -8.02 -0.12
C PHE A 31 11.61 -7.25 0.41
N GLU A 32 12.81 -7.52 -0.12
CA GLU A 32 14.04 -6.90 0.36
C GLU A 32 14.06 -5.39 0.14
N VAL A 33 13.61 -4.94 -1.03
CA VAL A 33 13.55 -3.51 -1.37
C VAL A 33 12.56 -2.78 -0.47
N LYS A 34 11.33 -3.29 -0.34
CA LYS A 34 10.31 -2.65 0.51
C LYS A 34 10.74 -2.66 1.97
N ARG A 35 11.29 -3.77 2.46
CA ARG A 35 11.75 -3.87 3.85
C ARG A 35 12.91 -2.92 4.14
N ALA A 36 13.84 -2.76 3.20
CA ALA A 36 14.93 -1.81 3.35
C ALA A 36 14.44 -0.36 3.33
N ALA A 37 13.52 -0.01 2.43
CA ALA A 37 12.91 1.32 2.36
C ALA A 37 12.20 1.68 3.67
N LEU A 38 11.37 0.77 4.21
CA LEU A 38 10.67 0.98 5.49
C LEU A 38 11.61 1.17 6.68
N LYS A 39 12.79 0.54 6.66
CA LYS A 39 13.79 0.66 7.73
C LYS A 39 14.59 1.95 7.64
N ALA A 40 14.78 2.46 6.43
CA ALA A 40 15.55 3.67 6.15
C ALA A 40 14.70 4.95 6.25
N SER A 41 13.37 4.83 6.32
CA SER A 41 12.46 5.97 6.29
C SER A 41 11.90 6.41 7.64
N SER A 42 11.81 7.72 7.81
CA SER A 42 11.17 8.34 8.98
C SER A 42 9.65 8.42 8.85
N SER A 43 9.12 8.52 7.62
CA SER A 43 7.68 8.51 7.34
C SER A 43 7.34 7.58 6.19
N ARG A 44 6.29 6.78 6.38
CA ARG A 44 6.00 5.56 5.61
C ARG A 44 4.56 5.57 5.13
N PHE A 45 4.41 5.67 3.82
CA PHE A 45 3.13 5.74 3.14
C PHE A 45 2.94 4.48 2.29
N LEU A 46 1.79 3.83 2.45
CA LEU A 46 1.33 2.79 1.52
C LEU A 46 0.38 3.42 0.51
N LEU A 47 0.64 3.17 -0.76
CA LEU A 47 -0.26 3.49 -1.88
C LEU A 47 -0.86 2.19 -2.39
N ALA A 48 -2.14 1.96 -2.13
CA ALA A 48 -2.82 0.75 -2.58
C ALA A 48 -4.32 1.01 -2.80
N ASP A 49 -4.84 0.61 -3.96
CA ASP A 49 -6.27 0.63 -4.22
C ASP A 49 -7.01 -0.44 -3.39
N SER A 50 -8.33 -0.31 -3.30
CA SER A 50 -9.15 -1.28 -2.56
C SER A 50 -9.18 -2.65 -3.23
N THR A 51 -8.93 -2.73 -4.54
CA THR A 51 -8.94 -4.01 -5.30
C THR A 51 -7.82 -4.96 -4.88
N THR A 52 -6.76 -4.43 -4.29
CA THR A 52 -5.61 -5.19 -3.78
C THR A 52 -5.72 -5.56 -2.29
N PHE A 53 -6.72 -5.02 -1.58
CA PHE A 53 -6.97 -5.29 -0.17
C PHE A 53 -7.47 -6.72 0.05
N GLY A 54 -7.09 -7.32 1.18
CA GLY A 54 -7.56 -8.65 1.60
C GLY A 54 -6.82 -9.80 0.93
N THR A 55 -6.03 -9.52 -0.11
CA THR A 55 -5.19 -10.51 -0.79
C THR A 55 -3.98 -10.90 0.06
N VAL A 56 -3.35 -12.03 -0.27
CA VAL A 56 -2.18 -12.57 0.43
C VAL A 56 -1.05 -12.86 -0.54
N SER A 57 0.19 -12.84 -0.04
CA SER A 57 1.37 -13.23 -0.80
C SER A 57 2.41 -13.88 0.10
N LEU A 58 3.42 -14.49 -0.54
CA LEU A 58 4.36 -15.41 0.11
C LEU A 58 5.20 -14.73 1.21
N PHE A 59 5.66 -13.51 0.98
CA PHE A 59 6.58 -12.82 1.88
C PHE A 59 5.87 -11.74 2.68
N ASN A 60 5.95 -11.80 4.01
CA ASN A 60 5.43 -10.77 4.91
C ASN A 60 6.47 -9.65 5.08
N VAL A 61 6.23 -8.50 4.46
CA VAL A 61 7.13 -7.34 4.50
C VAL A 61 7.09 -6.71 5.89
N ALA A 62 5.93 -6.26 6.34
CA ALA A 62 5.77 -5.60 7.64
C ALA A 62 4.30 -5.53 8.08
N PRO A 63 4.01 -5.48 9.39
CA PRO A 63 2.66 -5.20 9.87
C PRO A 63 2.20 -3.78 9.49
N LEU A 64 0.87 -3.53 9.42
CA LEU A 64 0.36 -2.23 8.99
C LEU A 64 0.68 -1.10 9.97
N GLN A 65 0.80 -1.41 11.26
CA GLN A 65 1.10 -0.45 12.34
C GLN A 65 2.42 0.29 12.16
N ILE A 66 3.32 -0.22 11.30
CA ILE A 66 4.57 0.47 11.01
C ILE A 66 4.39 1.62 10.03
N LEU A 67 3.27 1.64 9.30
CA LEU A 67 2.95 2.67 8.33
C LEU A 67 2.34 3.86 9.05
N ASP A 68 2.67 5.06 8.60
CA ASP A 68 2.09 6.28 9.15
C ASP A 68 0.79 6.62 8.42
N THR A 69 0.69 6.27 7.12
CA THR A 69 -0.48 6.53 6.30
C THR A 69 -0.71 5.46 5.23
N VAL A 70 -1.97 5.10 5.02
CA VAL A 70 -2.46 4.37 3.84
C VAL A 70 -3.24 5.36 2.96
N VAL A 71 -2.84 5.47 1.70
CA VAL A 71 -3.57 6.19 0.66
C VAL A 71 -4.25 5.16 -0.23
N THR A 72 -5.57 5.26 -0.35
CA THR A 72 -6.41 4.29 -1.06
C THR A 72 -7.59 5.00 -1.73
N ASP A 73 -8.29 4.32 -2.64
CA ASP A 73 -9.51 4.87 -3.24
C ASP A 73 -10.69 4.85 -2.25
N ASP A 74 -11.80 5.45 -2.64
CA ASP A 74 -13.02 5.56 -1.83
C ASP A 74 -13.86 4.27 -1.79
N GLN A 75 -13.43 3.19 -2.47
CA GLN A 75 -14.12 1.90 -2.49
C GLN A 75 -13.67 0.96 -1.37
N LEU A 76 -12.67 1.34 -0.57
CA LEU A 76 -12.28 0.56 0.61
C LEU A 76 -13.41 0.57 1.66
N PRO A 77 -13.90 -0.59 2.14
CA PRO A 77 -15.00 -0.65 3.10
C PRO A 77 -14.76 0.18 4.36
N LEU A 78 -15.79 0.89 4.84
CA LEU A 78 -15.68 1.84 5.95
C LEU A 78 -15.21 1.17 7.26
N ASP A 79 -15.65 -0.06 7.52
CA ASP A 79 -15.21 -0.89 8.64
C ASP A 79 -13.70 -1.18 8.55
N VAL A 80 -13.20 -1.53 7.36
CA VAL A 80 -11.77 -1.72 7.10
C VAL A 80 -10.99 -0.42 7.34
N GLN A 81 -11.49 0.72 6.84
CA GLN A 81 -10.85 2.01 7.09
C GLN A 81 -10.77 2.31 8.60
N ASN A 82 -11.85 2.06 9.34
CA ASN A 82 -11.89 2.29 10.79
C ASN A 82 -10.94 1.36 11.54
N ASN A 83 -10.85 0.10 11.14
CA ASN A 83 -9.90 -0.84 11.71
C ASN A 83 -8.46 -0.37 11.48
N ILE A 84 -8.12 0.13 10.28
CA ILE A 84 -6.79 0.69 10.01
C ILE A 84 -6.52 1.93 10.90
N ARG A 85 -7.50 2.82 11.07
CA ARG A 85 -7.37 3.99 11.97
C ARG A 85 -7.16 3.57 13.43
N GLN A 86 -7.83 2.51 13.89
CA GLN A 86 -7.63 1.95 15.23
C GLN A 86 -6.23 1.38 15.45
N LEU A 87 -5.53 0.99 14.39
CA LEU A 87 -4.12 0.60 14.45
C LEU A 87 -3.16 1.79 14.61
N GLY A 88 -3.66 3.03 14.68
CA GLY A 88 -2.87 4.24 14.72
C GLY A 88 -2.39 4.72 13.35
N VAL A 89 -2.91 4.14 12.26
CA VAL A 89 -2.50 4.45 10.89
C VAL A 89 -3.50 5.42 10.26
N THR A 90 -3.02 6.52 9.68
CA THR A 90 -3.91 7.46 8.98
C THR A 90 -4.43 6.85 7.68
N VAL A 91 -5.73 6.99 7.40
CA VAL A 91 -6.31 6.61 6.10
C VAL A 91 -6.66 7.86 5.31
N ARG A 92 -6.07 8.00 4.12
CA ARG A 92 -6.36 9.07 3.15
C ARG A 92 -7.06 8.49 1.94
N LEU A 93 -8.27 8.97 1.66
CA LEU A 93 -9.01 8.60 0.47
C LEU A 93 -8.58 9.50 -0.69
N ALA A 94 -8.15 8.89 -1.78
CA ALA A 94 -7.87 9.56 -3.05
C ALA A 94 -9.13 9.46 -3.92
N THR A 95 -9.94 10.51 -3.90
CA THR A 95 -11.09 10.63 -4.79
C THR A 95 -10.65 11.23 -6.12
N PHE A 96 -11.33 10.85 -7.20
CA PHE A 96 -11.19 11.54 -8.47
C PHE A 96 -12.01 12.83 -8.39
N GLY A 97 -11.37 13.98 -8.61
CA GLY A 97 -12.10 15.22 -8.79
C GLY A 97 -13.04 15.13 -9.99
N GLU A 98 -14.20 15.80 -9.92
CA GLU A 98 -15.15 15.84 -11.03
C GLU A 98 -14.43 16.33 -12.30
N GLY A 99 -14.25 15.44 -13.29
CA GLY A 99 -13.55 15.71 -14.56
C GLY A 99 -12.28 14.89 -14.82
N GLY A 100 -11.81 14.08 -13.88
CA GLY A 100 -10.71 13.12 -14.13
C GLY A 100 -11.19 11.86 -14.88
N PRO A 101 -10.36 11.23 -15.74
CA PRO A 101 -10.72 9.97 -16.39
C PRO A 101 -10.99 8.88 -15.34
N SER A 102 -12.09 8.14 -15.53
CA SER A 102 -12.51 7.04 -14.63
C SER A 102 -11.36 6.03 -14.42
N PRO A 103 -11.10 5.55 -13.18
CA PRO A 103 -10.10 4.50 -12.92
C PRO A 103 -10.33 3.22 -13.73
N LEU A 104 -11.58 2.94 -14.11
CA LEU A 104 -11.92 1.81 -14.99
C LEU A 104 -11.39 1.99 -16.42
N ALA A 105 -11.18 3.23 -16.89
CA ALA A 105 -10.58 3.49 -18.19
C ALA A 105 -9.12 2.99 -18.27
N TYR A 106 -8.41 2.93 -17.14
CA TYR A 106 -7.04 2.41 -17.05
C TYR A 106 -6.96 0.91 -16.70
N ALA A 107 -8.06 0.33 -16.22
CA ALA A 107 -8.10 -1.07 -15.78
C ALA A 107 -8.23 -2.05 -16.96
N THR A 108 -8.96 -1.66 -18.02
CA THR A 108 -9.21 -2.51 -19.19
C THR A 108 -7.94 -2.83 -19.99
N GLU A 109 -6.90 -1.99 -19.92
CA GLU A 109 -5.63 -2.19 -20.63
C GLU A 109 -4.64 -3.13 -19.91
N ARG A 110 -4.83 -3.39 -18.61
CA ARG A 110 -3.85 -4.19 -17.81
C ARG A 110 -4.14 -5.69 -17.75
N GLY A 111 -5.23 -6.16 -18.33
CA GLY A 111 -5.59 -7.59 -18.36
C GLY A 111 -4.75 -8.44 -19.33
N ALA A 112 -3.90 -7.84 -20.16
CA ALA A 112 -3.31 -8.52 -21.32
C ALA A 112 -1.80 -8.31 -21.50
N ARG A 113 -1.01 -8.12 -20.43
CA ARG A 113 0.45 -8.09 -20.53
C ARG A 113 1.14 -8.00 -19.18
N TRP A 114 1.72 -9.11 -18.71
CA TRP A 114 3.12 -9.29 -18.32
C TRP A 114 3.47 -10.77 -18.47
#